data_AF-A0A1D2TK56-F1
#
_entry.id   AF-A0A1D2TK56-F1
#
_cell.length_a   1.000
_cell.length_b   1.000
_cell.length_c   1.000
_cell.angle_alpha   90.00
_cell.angle_beta   90.00
_cell.angle_gamma   90.00
#
_symmetry.space_group_name_H-M   'P 1'
#
loop_
_entity.id
_entity.type
_entity.pdbx_description
1 polymer ?
#
loop_
_entity_poly.entity_id
_entity_poly.type
_entity_poly.pdbx_seq_one_letter_code
_entity_poly.pdbx_strand_id
1 'polypeptide(L)'
;MGRILVDQGKAKVMFFYQNPSITAIQFALTGVLLAKWLALVKHRLLKQLIVLHLVAALFAIMLLQSRTAGLALATGLLFVGYPYLRKWYSKQKIVFVAAALLAFAIFLMSVFVKTQSSAGRVFIWQNCFRLLQKNWLCGVGWGKFNPAYNHEQALYFANHPITDGIALRADDGYYAFNEWLHIWIETGILGFLFFLVVTILAVKISIKNIYKKEKWYGALLIPLITACLFSYPLHNWLLLTTGILFTGICLIDHFVAFETRKKFRNRFIMCFIIVAASLLSIWFYLQYQFSNARELAEEGRTNEAYGLSTKYKFALNRDYRFTTFYLDLLYTMGRVDETILNFNTFHHYHCNQILHSTVAGAYNETNDSLQAEKHFLTALYIAPYRLQSRQDLFNFYFKRGDTVKAKYWAQQIIDCPMKIITSKGIILKEQAEKFINSSPPSQTPSIP
;
A
#
# COMPACT_ATOMS: atom_id res chain seq x y z
N MET A 1 7.83 -14.58 -31.14
CA MET A 1 8.91 -15.16 -30.31
C MET A 1 9.50 -14.07 -29.41
N GLY A 2 8.93 -13.85 -28.23
CA GLY A 2 9.48 -12.97 -27.21
C GLY A 2 9.82 -13.81 -25.99
N ARG A 3 11.11 -14.06 -25.76
CA ARG A 3 11.60 -14.87 -24.64
C ARG A 3 11.36 -14.11 -23.33
N ILE A 4 10.63 -14.75 -22.44
CA ILE A 4 10.61 -14.48 -21.00
C ILE A 4 12.04 -14.73 -20.50
N LEU A 5 12.80 -13.66 -20.28
CA LEU A 5 14.05 -13.77 -19.54
C LEU A 5 13.74 -13.70 -18.06
N VAL A 6 13.75 -14.90 -17.51
CA VAL A 6 13.82 -15.25 -16.10
C VAL A 6 14.98 -14.49 -15.47
N ASP A 7 14.67 -13.63 -14.51
CA ASP A 7 15.66 -13.10 -13.58
C ASP A 7 15.91 -14.18 -12.51
N GLN A 8 16.83 -15.10 -12.83
CA GLN A 8 17.31 -16.13 -11.90
C GLN A 8 18.28 -15.49 -10.90
N GLY A 9 18.07 -15.75 -9.60
CA GLY A 9 19.13 -15.53 -8.60
C GLY A 9 18.74 -14.90 -7.27
N LYS A 10 17.45 -14.76 -6.95
CA LYS A 10 17.04 -14.54 -5.56
C LYS A 10 16.20 -15.72 -5.13
N ALA A 11 16.66 -16.45 -4.13
CA ALA A 11 15.84 -17.39 -3.40
C ALA A 11 14.48 -16.72 -3.13
N LYS A 12 13.44 -17.11 -3.87
CA LYS A 12 12.05 -16.72 -3.64
C LYS A 12 11.65 -17.42 -2.35
N VAL A 13 12.13 -16.91 -1.22
CA VAL A 13 11.49 -17.12 0.07
C VAL A 13 10.16 -16.40 -0.07
N MET A 14 9.17 -17.17 -0.50
CA MET A 14 7.80 -16.80 -0.82
C MET A 14 7.00 -16.47 0.45
N PHE A 15 7.62 -15.77 1.40
CA PHE A 15 6.87 -15.08 2.44
C PHE A 15 6.31 -13.84 1.79
N PHE A 16 4.99 -13.84 1.58
CA PHE A 16 4.10 -12.70 1.44
C PHE A 16 4.86 -11.39 1.26
N TYR A 17 4.85 -10.80 0.06
CA TYR A 17 5.28 -9.41 -0.19
C TYR A 17 4.40 -8.45 0.64
N GLN A 18 4.55 -8.50 1.96
CA GLN A 18 4.15 -7.48 2.90
C GLN A 18 5.22 -6.40 2.76
N ASN A 19 4.79 -5.16 2.60
CA ASN A 19 5.70 -4.03 2.65
C ASN A 19 6.55 -4.16 3.93
N PRO A 20 7.90 -4.15 3.85
CA PRO A 20 8.80 -4.25 5.00
C PRO A 20 8.40 -3.35 6.17
N SER A 21 7.81 -2.19 5.87
CA SER A 21 7.33 -1.23 6.85
C SER A 21 6.10 -1.73 7.64
N ILE A 22 5.19 -2.48 7.02
CA ILE A 22 4.03 -3.09 7.68
C ILE A 22 4.47 -4.22 8.61
N THR A 23 5.40 -5.06 8.16
CA THR A 23 6.00 -6.11 9.01
C THR A 23 6.73 -5.50 10.21
N ALA A 24 7.46 -4.39 10.02
CA ALA A 24 8.09 -3.66 11.12
C ALA A 24 7.06 -3.09 12.11
N ILE A 25 5.93 -2.55 11.63
CA ILE A 25 4.82 -2.09 12.50
C ILE A 25 4.27 -3.27 13.32
N GLN A 26 4.13 -4.46 12.73
CA GLN A 26 3.71 -5.64 13.46
C GLN A 26 4.69 -6.01 14.59
N PHE A 27 6.01 -5.99 14.33
CA PHE A 27 7.03 -6.17 15.37
C PHE A 27 6.97 -5.10 16.47
N ALA A 28 6.66 -3.84 16.11
CA ALA A 28 6.50 -2.77 17.09
C ALA A 28 5.31 -3.06 18.02
N LEU A 29 4.15 -3.44 17.47
CA LEU A 29 2.95 -3.76 18.25
C LEU A 29 3.18 -4.97 19.19
N THR A 30 3.77 -6.06 18.69
CA THR A 30 4.08 -7.23 19.52
C THR A 30 5.12 -6.89 20.59
N GLY A 31 6.11 -6.05 20.26
CA GLY A 31 7.10 -5.56 21.20
C GLY A 31 6.49 -4.78 22.38
N VAL A 32 5.53 -3.89 22.12
CA VAL A 32 4.87 -3.14 23.21
C VAL A 32 4.06 -4.06 24.14
N LEU A 33 3.35 -5.05 23.58
CA LEU A 33 2.62 -6.04 24.38
C LEU A 33 3.57 -6.87 25.26
N LEU A 34 4.65 -7.36 24.67
CA LEU A 34 5.65 -8.19 25.34
C LEU A 34 6.41 -7.42 26.41
N ALA A 35 6.70 -6.13 26.19
CA ALA A 35 7.31 -5.27 27.20
C ALA A 35 6.44 -5.14 28.46
N LYS A 36 5.11 -5.05 28.31
CA LYS A 36 4.21 -5.09 29.46
C LYS A 36 4.22 -6.48 30.11
N TRP A 37 4.19 -7.54 29.32
CA TRP A 37 4.15 -8.91 29.84
C TRP A 37 5.42 -9.28 30.61
N LEU A 38 6.57 -8.75 30.19
CA LEU A 38 7.85 -8.87 30.90
C LEU A 38 7.77 -8.40 32.36
N ALA A 39 6.98 -7.35 32.63
CA ALA A 39 6.79 -6.83 33.99
C ALA A 39 5.87 -7.72 34.86
N LEU A 40 5.11 -8.64 34.25
CA LEU A 40 4.15 -9.51 34.93
C LEU A 40 4.67 -10.95 35.12
N VAL A 41 5.55 -11.41 34.23
CA VAL A 41 6.06 -12.78 34.22
C VAL A 41 7.11 -12.99 35.32
N LYS A 42 6.85 -13.96 36.20
CA LYS A 42 7.80 -14.40 37.25
C LYS A 42 8.75 -15.51 36.78
N HIS A 43 8.37 -16.29 35.78
CA HIS A 43 9.14 -17.45 35.31
C HIS A 43 10.39 -17.03 34.52
N ARG A 44 11.59 -17.47 34.95
CA ARG A 44 12.89 -17.00 34.44
C ARG A 44 13.10 -17.28 32.94
N LEU A 45 12.82 -18.51 32.49
CA LEU A 45 12.98 -18.87 31.07
C LEU A 45 12.04 -18.05 30.18
N LEU A 46 10.80 -17.86 30.60
CA LEU A 46 9.82 -17.09 29.84
C LEU A 46 10.23 -15.61 29.77
N LYS A 47 10.78 -15.06 30.85
CA LYS A 47 11.36 -13.72 30.89
C LYS A 47 12.52 -13.57 29.89
N GLN A 48 13.42 -14.56 29.82
CA GLN A 48 14.53 -14.56 28.86
C GLN A 48 14.04 -14.64 27.40
N LEU A 49 13.05 -15.49 27.12
CA LEU A 49 12.43 -15.58 25.79
C LEU A 49 11.76 -14.27 25.36
N ILE A 50 11.07 -13.59 26.28
CA ILE A 50 10.46 -12.28 26.02
C ILE A 50 11.54 -11.23 25.70
N VAL A 51 12.61 -11.16 26.50
CA VAL A 51 13.73 -10.23 26.26
C VAL A 51 14.38 -10.51 24.91
N LEU A 52 14.65 -11.77 24.59
CA LEU A 52 15.19 -12.17 23.30
C LEU A 52 14.30 -11.71 22.14
N HIS A 53 12.98 -11.89 22.25
CA HIS A 53 12.04 -11.43 21.23
C HIS A 53 12.01 -9.90 21.10
N LEU A 54 12.09 -9.16 22.21
CA LEU A 54 12.16 -7.69 22.18
C LEU A 54 13.43 -7.19 21.47
N VAL A 55 14.57 -7.83 21.74
CA VAL A 55 15.84 -7.53 21.05
C VAL A 55 15.73 -7.87 19.56
N ALA A 56 15.16 -9.03 19.22
CA ALA A 56 14.93 -9.42 17.83
C ALA A 56 13.97 -8.46 17.10
N ALA A 57 12.91 -7.99 17.75
CA ALA A 57 11.97 -7.03 17.20
C ALA A 57 12.63 -5.66 16.94
N LEU A 58 13.46 -5.18 17.88
CA LEU A 58 14.25 -3.95 17.69
C LEU A 58 15.22 -4.08 16.51
N PHE A 59 15.94 -5.20 16.43
CA PHE A 59 16.85 -5.49 15.33
C PHE A 59 16.11 -5.58 13.99
N ALA A 60 14.95 -6.25 13.95
CA ALA A 60 14.10 -6.32 12.76
C ALA A 60 13.61 -4.94 12.32
N ILE A 61 13.17 -4.07 13.24
CA ILE A 61 12.73 -2.70 12.91
C ILE A 61 13.89 -1.88 12.30
N MET A 62 15.11 -2.02 12.85
CA MET A 62 16.31 -1.37 12.30
C MET A 62 16.64 -1.88 10.90
N LEU A 63 16.65 -3.20 10.69
CA LEU A 63 16.91 -3.82 9.39
C LEU A 63 15.87 -3.43 8.34
N LEU A 64 14.59 -3.37 8.73
CA LEU A 64 13.48 -3.00 7.85
C LEU A 64 13.40 -1.49 7.61
N GLN A 65 14.25 -0.70 8.29
CA GLN A 65 14.39 0.76 8.13
C GLN A 65 13.05 1.53 8.24
N SER A 66 12.12 1.04 9.06
CA SER A 66 10.79 1.64 9.21
C SER A 66 10.73 2.66 10.34
N ARG A 67 10.73 3.94 9.97
CA ARG A 67 10.56 5.07 10.91
C ARG A 67 9.23 5.04 11.63
N THR A 68 8.16 4.69 10.89
CA THR A 68 6.81 4.59 11.45
C THR A 68 6.73 3.50 12.51
N ALA A 69 7.40 2.35 12.31
CA ALA A 69 7.46 1.30 13.31
C ALA A 69 8.23 1.73 14.56
N GLY A 70 9.36 2.43 14.39
CA GLY A 70 10.12 3.00 15.52
C GLY A 70 9.28 3.98 16.35
N LEU A 71 8.52 4.87 15.69
CA LEU A 71 7.57 5.76 16.36
C LEU A 71 6.48 5.01 17.11
N ALA A 72 5.85 4.05 16.44
CA ALA A 72 4.79 3.24 17.04
C ALA A 72 5.32 2.54 18.30
N LEU A 73 6.49 1.91 18.22
CA LEU A 73 7.13 1.27 19.37
C LEU A 73 7.38 2.29 20.50
N ALA A 74 7.95 3.46 20.18
CA ALA A 74 8.24 4.49 21.16
C ALA A 74 6.97 4.99 21.87
N THR A 75 5.91 5.35 21.13
CA THR A 75 4.65 5.84 21.72
C THR A 75 3.94 4.76 22.54
N GLY A 76 3.98 3.51 22.08
CA GLY A 76 3.44 2.38 22.82
C GLY A 76 4.20 2.08 24.12
N LEU A 77 5.53 2.11 24.10
CA LEU A 77 6.35 1.93 25.30
C LEU A 77 6.16 3.08 26.29
N LEU A 78 6.07 4.33 25.83
CA LEU A 78 5.75 5.48 26.67
C LEU A 78 4.38 5.32 27.33
N PHE A 79 3.37 4.86 26.57
CA PHE A 79 2.04 4.59 27.10
C PHE A 79 2.06 3.48 28.18
N VAL A 80 2.73 2.37 27.91
CA VAL A 80 2.86 1.25 28.87
C VAL A 80 3.67 1.63 30.11
N GLY A 81 4.73 2.43 29.95
CA GLY A 81 5.61 2.89 31.02
C GLY A 81 4.99 3.99 31.88
N TYR A 82 3.97 4.70 31.38
CA TYR A 82 3.36 5.85 32.04
C TYR A 82 2.99 5.64 33.54
N PRO A 83 2.36 4.53 33.97
CA PRO A 83 2.02 4.32 35.39
C PRO A 83 3.24 4.16 36.31
N TYR A 84 4.32 3.55 35.81
CA TYR A 84 5.55 3.31 36.56
C TYR A 84 6.37 4.60 36.66
N LEU A 85 6.48 5.31 35.55
CA LEU A 85 7.12 6.62 35.47
C LEU A 85 6.44 7.60 36.43
N ARG A 86 5.10 7.64 36.47
CA ARG A 86 4.31 8.50 37.36
C ARG A 86 4.71 8.41 38.83
N LYS A 87 5.00 7.21 39.35
CA LYS A 87 5.39 7.02 40.77
C LYS A 87 6.73 7.68 41.11
N TRP A 88 7.63 7.76 40.14
CA TRP A 88 8.90 8.49 40.21
C TRP A 88 8.75 10.02 39.99
N TYR A 89 7.60 10.45 39.47
CA TYR A 89 7.43 11.69 38.71
C TYR A 89 6.98 12.91 39.50
N SER A 90 6.65 12.81 40.79
CA SER A 90 6.19 13.99 41.53
C SER A 90 7.30 15.05 41.68
N LYS A 91 8.56 14.76 41.33
CA LYS A 91 9.70 15.64 41.54
C LYS A 91 10.36 16.29 40.30
N GLN A 92 10.17 15.84 39.05
CA GLN A 92 10.94 16.41 37.90
C GLN A 92 10.19 16.39 36.54
N LYS A 93 9.17 17.26 36.39
CA LYS A 93 8.32 17.35 35.17
C LYS A 93 9.07 17.80 33.89
N ILE A 94 10.15 18.56 34.02
CA ILE A 94 10.88 19.17 32.90
C ILE A 94 11.70 18.15 32.10
N VAL A 95 12.30 17.16 32.78
CA VAL A 95 13.18 16.16 32.14
C VAL A 95 12.42 15.28 31.17
N PHE A 96 11.13 14.99 31.42
CA PHE A 96 10.34 14.17 30.51
C PHE A 96 9.76 14.95 29.34
N VAL A 97 9.34 16.21 29.55
CA VAL A 97 9.00 17.08 28.41
C VAL A 97 10.23 17.22 27.51
N ALA A 98 11.42 17.37 28.09
CA ALA A 98 12.68 17.36 27.34
C ALA A 98 12.99 16.01 26.67
N ALA A 99 12.77 14.86 27.30
CA ALA A 99 13.01 13.54 26.71
C ALA A 99 11.99 13.19 25.61
N ALA A 100 10.73 13.59 25.77
CA ALA A 100 9.68 13.43 24.76
C ALA A 100 9.92 14.38 23.58
N LEU A 101 10.32 15.63 23.85
CA LEU A 101 10.76 16.57 22.81
C LEU A 101 12.05 16.11 22.12
N LEU A 102 12.97 15.48 22.84
CA LEU A 102 14.19 14.91 22.28
C LEU A 102 13.90 13.67 21.43
N ALA A 103 13.02 12.77 21.87
CA ALA A 103 12.54 11.65 21.06
C ALA A 103 11.77 12.13 19.83
N PHE A 104 10.96 13.19 19.98
CA PHE A 104 10.28 13.86 18.88
C PHE A 104 11.26 14.57 17.93
N ALA A 105 12.34 15.17 18.44
CA ALA A 105 13.38 15.82 17.66
C ALA A 105 14.29 14.80 16.94
N ILE A 106 14.65 13.69 17.60
CA ILE A 106 15.35 12.56 16.98
C ILE A 106 14.46 11.92 15.90
N PHE A 107 13.16 11.84 16.15
CA PHE A 107 12.19 11.43 15.13
C PHE A 107 12.15 12.42 13.95
N LEU A 108 12.04 13.74 14.20
CA LEU A 108 12.06 14.75 13.15
C LEU A 108 13.38 14.68 12.35
N MET A 109 14.54 14.59 13.01
CA MET A 109 15.83 14.37 12.35
C MET A 109 15.84 13.08 11.51
N SER A 110 15.28 11.98 12.02
CA SER A 110 15.19 10.73 11.26
C SER A 110 14.29 10.86 10.02
N VAL A 111 13.27 11.72 10.04
CA VAL A 111 12.39 12.03 8.89
C VAL A 111 13.17 12.77 7.78
N PHE A 112 14.09 13.67 8.16
CA PHE A 112 14.87 14.47 7.20
C PHE A 112 16.08 13.74 6.59
N VAL A 113 16.55 12.63 7.17
CA VAL A 113 17.76 11.89 6.72
C VAL A 113 17.53 10.90 5.54
N LYS A 114 16.29 10.68 5.07
CA LYS A 114 16.04 10.16 3.69
C LYS A 114 15.05 11.08 3.00
N THR A 115 15.60 12.00 2.22
CA THR A 115 14.87 12.98 1.42
C THR A 115 13.97 12.37 0.34
N GLN A 116 14.31 11.18 -0.19
CA GLN A 116 13.59 10.63 -1.34
C GLN A 116 12.23 9.98 -1.03
N SER A 117 12.06 9.28 0.10
CA SER A 117 10.77 8.64 0.43
C SER A 117 9.73 9.64 0.96
N SER A 118 10.17 10.65 1.70
CA SER A 118 9.29 11.70 2.23
C SER A 118 8.74 12.59 1.11
N ALA A 119 9.57 12.95 0.11
CA ALA A 119 9.13 13.76 -1.03
C ALA A 119 8.05 13.08 -1.88
N GLY A 120 8.16 11.76 -2.10
CA GLY A 120 7.12 11.01 -2.82
C GLY A 120 5.77 11.03 -2.09
N ARG A 121 5.76 10.93 -0.75
CA ARG A 121 4.53 11.02 0.06
C ARG A 121 3.91 12.41 0.02
N VAL A 122 4.71 13.47 -0.02
CA VAL A 122 4.20 14.84 -0.17
C VAL A 122 3.41 14.98 -1.47
N PHE A 123 3.91 14.45 -2.59
CA PHE A 123 3.18 14.45 -3.86
C PHE A 123 1.87 13.64 -3.78
N ILE A 124 1.91 12.45 -3.16
CA ILE A 124 0.70 11.66 -2.90
C ILE A 124 -0.33 12.48 -2.12
N TRP A 125 0.10 13.18 -1.07
CA TRP A 125 -0.79 14.02 -0.27
C TRP A 125 -1.33 15.23 -1.04
N GLN A 126 -0.55 15.84 -1.93
CA GLN A 126 -1.04 16.91 -2.80
C GLN A 126 -2.19 16.42 -3.69
N ASN A 127 -2.07 15.25 -4.30
CA ASN A 127 -3.15 14.65 -5.09
C ASN A 127 -4.34 14.24 -4.21
N CYS A 128 -4.10 13.75 -3.00
CA CYS A 128 -5.13 13.50 -2.01
C CYS A 128 -5.92 14.77 -1.64
N PHE A 129 -5.26 15.92 -1.48
CA PHE A 129 -5.94 17.18 -1.22
C PHE A 129 -6.73 17.68 -2.43
N ARG A 130 -6.25 17.47 -3.66
CA ARG A 130 -7.05 17.72 -4.89
C ARG A 130 -8.31 16.86 -4.92
N LEU A 131 -8.22 15.59 -4.54
CA LEU A 131 -9.39 14.71 -4.40
C LEU A 131 -10.37 15.21 -3.36
N LEU A 132 -9.88 15.64 -2.19
CA LEU A 132 -10.72 16.19 -1.13
C LEU A 132 -11.42 17.48 -1.56
N GLN A 133 -10.77 18.38 -2.28
CA GLN A 133 -11.43 19.60 -2.79
C GLN A 133 -12.71 19.29 -3.57
N LYS A 134 -12.71 18.18 -4.33
CA LYS A 134 -13.86 17.74 -5.13
C LYS A 134 -14.86 16.86 -4.34
N ASN A 135 -14.38 16.09 -3.36
CA ASN A 135 -15.15 15.01 -2.74
C ASN A 135 -15.15 15.01 -1.19
N TRP A 136 -14.84 16.12 -0.53
CA TRP A 136 -14.66 16.14 0.93
C TRP A 136 -15.91 15.74 1.73
N LEU A 137 -17.12 15.95 1.20
CA LEU A 137 -18.38 15.72 1.91
C LEU A 137 -18.77 14.23 1.92
N CYS A 138 -18.91 13.63 0.74
CA CYS A 138 -19.39 12.24 0.57
C CYS A 138 -18.26 11.23 0.28
N GLY A 139 -17.04 11.71 0.01
CA GLY A 139 -15.95 10.88 -0.45
C GLY A 139 -16.16 10.37 -1.88
N VAL A 140 -15.17 9.62 -2.37
CA VAL A 140 -15.21 8.94 -3.69
C VAL A 140 -15.89 7.58 -3.63
N GLY A 141 -16.24 7.11 -2.41
CA GLY A 141 -16.82 5.80 -2.12
C GLY A 141 -15.80 4.80 -1.55
N TRP A 142 -16.30 3.89 -0.73
CA TRP A 142 -15.48 2.87 -0.04
C TRP A 142 -14.72 1.97 -1.02
N GLY A 143 -13.42 1.80 -0.78
CA GLY A 143 -12.52 1.00 -1.62
C GLY A 143 -12.26 1.57 -3.01
N LYS A 144 -12.56 2.86 -3.23
CA LYS A 144 -12.33 3.56 -4.51
C LYS A 144 -11.17 4.54 -4.48
N PHE A 145 -10.35 4.54 -3.42
CA PHE A 145 -9.17 5.40 -3.35
C PHE A 145 -8.24 5.18 -4.54
N ASN A 146 -7.87 3.93 -4.84
CA ASN A 146 -6.91 3.61 -5.91
C ASN A 146 -7.35 4.13 -7.29
N PRO A 147 -8.58 3.87 -7.79
CA PRO A 147 -9.03 4.46 -9.05
C PRO A 147 -9.12 5.97 -9.02
N ALA A 148 -9.64 6.57 -7.94
CA ALA A 148 -9.74 8.03 -7.84
C ALA A 148 -8.35 8.70 -7.84
N TYR A 149 -7.42 8.17 -7.06
CA TYR A 149 -6.06 8.70 -6.96
C TYR A 149 -5.30 8.60 -8.28
N ASN A 150 -5.32 7.43 -8.94
CA ASN A 150 -4.56 7.25 -10.17
C ASN A 150 -5.13 8.05 -11.34
N HIS A 151 -6.45 8.29 -11.37
CA HIS A 151 -7.04 9.22 -12.34
C HIS A 151 -6.67 10.67 -12.07
N GLU A 152 -6.68 11.13 -10.81
CA GLU A 152 -6.19 12.49 -10.50
C GLU A 152 -4.70 12.66 -10.79
N GLN A 153 -3.89 11.63 -10.54
CA GLN A 153 -2.47 11.64 -10.90
C GLN A 153 -2.30 11.70 -12.43
N ALA A 154 -3.09 10.93 -13.17
CA ALA A 154 -3.08 10.97 -14.62
C ALA A 154 -3.49 12.35 -15.16
N LEU A 155 -4.53 12.96 -14.59
CA LEU A 155 -4.95 14.33 -14.93
C LEU A 155 -3.89 15.38 -14.60
N TYR A 156 -3.15 15.20 -13.50
CA TYR A 156 -2.03 16.07 -13.17
C TYR A 156 -0.95 16.02 -14.26
N PHE A 157 -0.46 14.83 -14.60
CA PHE A 157 0.61 14.68 -15.59
C PHE A 157 0.18 14.89 -17.04
N ALA A 158 -1.12 14.82 -17.34
CA ALA A 158 -1.64 15.26 -18.63
C ALA A 158 -1.44 16.78 -18.86
N ASN A 159 -1.28 17.57 -17.79
CA ASN A 159 -1.15 19.03 -17.84
C ASN A 159 0.20 19.53 -17.30
N HIS A 160 1.13 18.63 -16.96
CA HIS A 160 2.42 18.96 -16.34
C HIS A 160 3.55 18.14 -16.97
N PRO A 161 4.82 18.59 -16.87
CA PRO A 161 5.94 17.84 -17.41
C PRO A 161 6.06 16.42 -16.83
N ILE A 162 6.28 15.45 -17.71
CA ILE A 162 6.46 14.02 -17.35
C ILE A 162 7.93 13.63 -17.16
N THR A 163 8.85 14.60 -17.19
CA THR A 163 10.30 14.42 -17.08
C THR A 163 10.89 15.07 -15.83
N ASP A 164 10.06 15.75 -15.03
CA ASP A 164 10.52 16.44 -13.82
C ASP A 164 10.81 15.49 -12.65
N GLY A 165 11.33 16.05 -11.55
CA GLY A 165 11.63 15.29 -10.34
C GLY A 165 10.40 14.71 -9.63
N ILE A 166 9.19 15.18 -9.94
CA ILE A 166 7.92 14.67 -9.39
C ILE A 166 7.51 13.42 -10.17
N ALA A 167 7.57 13.46 -11.50
CA ALA A 167 7.30 12.34 -12.40
C ALA A 167 8.19 11.13 -12.08
N LEU A 168 9.46 11.35 -11.72
CA LEU A 168 10.38 10.28 -11.28
C LEU A 168 9.94 9.54 -10.02
N ARG A 169 9.01 10.10 -9.24
CA ARG A 169 8.52 9.56 -7.97
C ARG A 169 7.08 9.07 -8.05
N ALA A 170 6.34 9.45 -9.09
CA ALA A 170 4.96 9.08 -9.30
C ALA A 170 4.85 7.64 -9.84
N ASP A 171 4.14 6.79 -9.12
CA ASP A 171 3.89 5.40 -9.47
C ASP A 171 2.42 5.06 -9.18
N ASP A 172 2.03 3.81 -9.44
CA ASP A 172 0.71 3.27 -9.10
C ASP A 172 0.36 3.56 -7.62
N GLY A 173 -0.65 4.40 -7.40
CA GLY A 173 -1.08 4.81 -6.07
C GLY A 173 -2.16 3.90 -5.49
N TYR A 174 -1.78 3.06 -4.52
CA TYR A 174 -2.71 2.16 -3.82
C TYR A 174 -3.19 2.69 -2.47
N TYR A 175 -2.38 3.51 -1.80
CA TYR A 175 -2.63 3.99 -0.45
C TYR A 175 -2.19 5.44 -0.29
N ALA A 176 -2.90 6.22 0.54
CA ALA A 176 -2.50 7.59 0.85
C ALA A 176 -1.25 7.68 1.77
N PHE A 177 -0.76 6.55 2.28
CA PHE A 177 0.27 6.47 3.33
C PHE A 177 -0.08 7.29 4.59
N ASN A 178 -1.38 7.51 4.80
CA ASN A 178 -1.99 8.14 5.96
C ASN A 178 -3.44 7.63 5.99
N GLU A 179 -3.78 6.77 6.96
CA GLU A 179 -5.11 6.16 7.06
C GLU A 179 -6.22 7.19 7.27
N TRP A 180 -5.93 8.30 7.96
CA TRP A 180 -6.91 9.35 8.20
C TRP A 180 -7.31 10.06 6.92
N LEU A 181 -6.30 10.40 6.11
CA LEU A 181 -6.50 11.03 4.80
C LEU A 181 -7.20 10.06 3.85
N HIS A 182 -6.81 8.78 3.87
CA HIS A 182 -7.43 7.73 3.07
C HIS A 182 -8.92 7.56 3.40
N ILE A 183 -9.25 7.41 4.69
CA ILE A 183 -10.63 7.25 5.17
C ILE A 183 -11.47 8.46 4.77
N TRP A 184 -10.95 9.69 4.92
CA TRP A 184 -11.68 10.88 4.50
C TRP A 184 -11.95 10.89 3.00
N ILE A 185 -10.97 10.55 2.17
CA ILE A 185 -11.17 10.49 0.72
C ILE A 185 -12.24 9.48 0.34
N GLU A 186 -12.26 8.29 0.93
CA GLU A 186 -13.22 7.25 0.57
C GLU A 186 -14.62 7.49 1.13
N THR A 187 -14.72 7.96 2.37
CA THR A 187 -15.99 8.00 3.13
C THR A 187 -16.57 9.41 3.31
N GLY A 188 -15.80 10.44 2.93
CA GLY A 188 -16.16 11.82 3.18
C GLY A 188 -16.06 12.21 4.65
N ILE A 189 -16.57 13.40 4.97
CA ILE A 189 -16.42 13.99 6.31
C ILE A 189 -17.15 13.17 7.38
N LEU A 190 -18.28 12.54 7.05
CA LEU A 190 -19.06 11.77 8.02
C LEU A 190 -18.30 10.53 8.50
N GLY A 191 -17.71 9.75 7.58
CA GLY A 191 -16.92 8.59 7.95
C GLY A 191 -15.60 8.98 8.64
N PHE A 192 -14.97 10.07 8.22
CA PHE A 192 -13.81 10.64 8.92
C PHE A 192 -14.15 11.02 10.38
N LEU A 193 -15.24 11.76 10.60
CA LEU A 193 -15.66 12.18 11.95
C LEU A 193 -16.03 10.97 12.81
N PHE A 194 -16.71 9.97 12.26
CA PHE A 194 -17.00 8.72 12.96
C PHE A 194 -15.72 8.03 13.42
N PHE A 195 -14.75 7.85 12.51
CA PHE A 195 -13.46 7.24 12.83
C PHE A 195 -12.68 8.05 13.88
N LEU A 196 -12.73 9.38 13.79
CA LEU A 196 -12.14 10.29 14.77
C LEU A 196 -12.77 10.14 16.16
N VAL A 197 -14.10 10.12 16.26
CA VAL A 197 -14.81 9.96 17.53
C VAL A 197 -14.47 8.60 18.17
N VAL A 198 -14.52 7.51 17.40
CA VAL A 198 -14.17 6.17 17.90
C VAL A 198 -12.73 6.15 18.42
N THR A 199 -11.80 6.76 17.68
CA THR A 199 -10.39 6.83 18.07
C THR A 199 -10.20 7.66 19.35
N ILE A 200 -10.82 8.83 19.46
CA ILE A 200 -10.75 9.68 20.67
C ILE A 200 -11.30 8.93 21.88
N LEU A 201 -12.44 8.25 21.73
CA LEU A 201 -13.01 7.42 22.81
C LEU A 201 -12.07 6.29 23.19
N ALA A 202 -11.55 5.53 22.22
CA ALA A 202 -10.62 4.44 22.47
C ALA A 202 -9.36 4.92 23.21
N VAL A 203 -8.80 6.07 22.83
CA VAL A 203 -7.64 6.69 23.49
C VAL A 203 -7.99 7.14 24.92
N LYS A 204 -9.10 7.88 25.11
CA LYS A 204 -9.53 8.35 26.44
C LYS A 204 -9.77 7.19 27.40
N ILE A 205 -10.45 6.15 26.94
CA ILE A 205 -10.69 4.92 27.72
C ILE A 205 -9.36 4.23 28.02
N SER A 206 -8.48 4.07 27.04
CA SER A 206 -7.16 3.46 27.25
C SER A 206 -6.35 4.19 28.32
N ILE A 207 -6.28 5.52 28.24
CA ILE A 207 -5.56 6.34 29.24
C ILE A 207 -6.19 6.18 30.63
N LYS A 208 -7.53 6.26 30.74
CA LYS A 208 -8.23 6.05 32.02
C LYS A 208 -7.97 4.66 32.60
N ASN A 209 -7.93 3.64 31.76
CA ASN A 209 -7.78 2.25 32.17
C ASN A 209 -6.36 1.89 32.57
N ILE A 210 -5.35 2.40 31.86
CA ILE A 210 -3.95 2.21 32.28
C ILE A 210 -3.66 2.99 33.57
N TYR A 211 -4.33 4.13 33.77
CA TYR A 211 -4.23 4.94 34.99
C TYR A 211 -4.93 4.33 36.21
N LYS A 212 -6.15 3.76 36.05
CA LYS A 212 -6.99 3.31 37.18
C LYS A 212 -7.00 1.80 37.43
N LYS A 213 -6.79 0.98 36.39
CA LYS A 213 -7.13 -0.47 36.42
C LYS A 213 -6.02 -1.37 35.86
N GLU A 214 -4.88 -0.79 35.49
CA GLU A 214 -3.75 -1.47 34.84
C GLU A 214 -4.13 -2.33 33.62
N LYS A 215 -5.24 -2.01 32.94
CA LYS A 215 -5.68 -2.75 31.74
C LYS A 215 -4.89 -2.32 30.51
N TRP A 216 -4.69 -3.27 29.60
CA TRP A 216 -3.62 -3.25 28.61
C TRP A 216 -4.07 -3.06 27.16
N TYR A 217 -5.36 -2.86 26.89
CA TYR A 217 -5.86 -2.71 25.50
C TYR A 217 -5.20 -1.53 24.75
N GLY A 218 -4.89 -0.44 25.46
CA GLY A 218 -4.16 0.70 24.91
C GLY A 218 -2.72 0.41 24.47
N ALA A 219 -2.10 -0.66 24.99
CA ALA A 219 -0.74 -1.05 24.62
C ALA A 219 -0.62 -1.45 23.14
N LEU A 220 -1.74 -1.82 22.50
CA LEU A 220 -1.80 -2.10 21.07
C LEU A 220 -2.42 -0.94 20.28
N LEU A 221 -3.46 -0.31 20.83
CA LEU A 221 -4.19 0.74 20.12
C LEU A 221 -3.34 2.00 19.89
N ILE A 222 -2.58 2.46 20.90
CA ILE A 222 -1.74 3.65 20.79
C ILE A 222 -0.65 3.52 19.71
N PRO A 223 0.18 2.46 19.68
CA PRO A 223 1.15 2.29 18.62
C PRO A 223 0.50 2.13 17.24
N LEU A 224 -0.65 1.45 17.14
CA LEU A 224 -1.39 1.30 15.88
C LEU A 224 -1.91 2.64 15.36
N ILE A 225 -2.56 3.45 16.21
CA ILE A 225 -3.04 4.80 15.87
C ILE A 225 -1.87 5.70 15.43
N THR A 226 -0.73 5.59 16.11
CA THR A 226 0.50 6.32 15.72
C THR A 226 0.96 5.90 14.31
N ALA A 227 0.93 4.60 14.01
CA ALA A 227 1.30 4.10 12.70
C ALA A 227 0.33 4.56 11.59
N CYS A 228 -0.97 4.67 11.89
CA CYS A 228 -2.00 5.18 10.96
C CYS A 228 -1.74 6.61 10.47
N LEU A 229 -0.98 7.44 11.21
CA LEU A 229 -0.66 8.82 10.81
C LEU A 229 0.33 8.90 9.63
N PHE A 230 1.19 7.88 9.48
CA PHE A 230 2.34 7.93 8.56
C PHE A 230 2.49 6.67 7.69
N SER A 231 1.50 5.78 7.73
CA SER A 231 1.47 4.52 6.99
C SER A 231 0.02 4.08 6.76
N TYR A 232 -0.15 2.83 6.32
CA TYR A 232 -1.42 2.23 5.93
C TYR A 232 -1.66 0.86 6.61
N PRO A 233 -1.48 0.75 7.95
CA PRO A 233 -1.61 -0.53 8.64
C PRO A 233 -3.01 -1.16 8.54
N LEU A 234 -4.08 -0.38 8.37
CA LEU A 234 -5.45 -0.91 8.33
C LEU A 234 -5.80 -1.57 7.00
N HIS A 235 -4.97 -1.41 5.97
CA HIS A 235 -5.09 -2.15 4.73
C HIS A 235 -4.47 -3.56 4.82
N ASN A 236 -3.78 -3.87 5.92
CA ASN A 236 -3.36 -5.21 6.26
C ASN A 236 -4.43 -5.87 7.14
N TRP A 237 -5.02 -6.98 6.65
CA TRP A 237 -6.09 -7.69 7.34
C TRP A 237 -5.78 -8.07 8.79
N LEU A 238 -4.55 -8.48 9.09
CA LEU A 238 -4.15 -8.86 10.45
C LEU A 238 -4.16 -7.63 11.38
N LEU A 239 -3.59 -6.51 10.95
CA LEU A 239 -3.54 -5.29 11.75
C LEU A 239 -4.93 -4.64 11.88
N LEU A 240 -5.74 -4.66 10.82
CA LEU A 240 -7.13 -4.21 10.83
C LEU A 240 -7.98 -4.97 11.86
N THR A 241 -8.00 -6.30 11.75
CA THR A 241 -8.79 -7.16 12.65
C THR A 241 -8.31 -7.05 14.08
N THR A 242 -7.00 -6.93 14.30
CA THR A 242 -6.41 -6.68 15.62
C THR A 242 -6.86 -5.32 16.17
N GLY A 243 -6.85 -4.27 15.36
CA GLY A 243 -7.32 -2.94 15.73
C GLY A 243 -8.81 -2.93 16.11
N ILE A 244 -9.66 -3.57 15.30
CA ILE A 244 -11.09 -3.74 15.56
C ILE A 244 -11.32 -4.50 16.88
N LEU A 245 -10.63 -5.62 17.08
CA LEU A 245 -10.76 -6.43 18.28
C LEU A 245 -10.41 -5.64 19.54
N PHE A 246 -9.25 -4.99 19.56
CA PHE A 246 -8.80 -4.25 20.74
C PHE A 246 -9.64 -3.01 21.00
N THR A 247 -10.15 -2.36 19.94
CA THR A 247 -11.11 -1.26 20.07
C THR A 247 -12.43 -1.77 20.65
N GLY A 248 -12.96 -2.88 20.14
CA GLY A 248 -14.17 -3.52 20.65
C GLY A 248 -14.03 -3.92 22.13
N ILE A 249 -12.92 -4.55 22.52
CA ILE A 249 -12.65 -4.88 23.92
C ILE A 249 -12.57 -3.61 24.78
N CYS A 250 -11.92 -2.55 24.28
CA CYS A 250 -11.81 -1.26 24.97
C CYS A 250 -13.20 -0.64 25.22
N LEU A 251 -14.07 -0.63 24.21
CA LEU A 251 -15.42 -0.05 24.29
C LEU A 251 -16.35 -0.90 25.16
N ILE A 252 -16.36 -2.23 24.99
CA ILE A 252 -17.18 -3.15 25.81
C ILE A 252 -16.83 -3.02 27.29
N ASP A 253 -15.53 -2.95 27.61
CA ASP A 253 -15.06 -2.78 28.99
C ASP A 253 -15.52 -1.46 29.63
N HIS A 254 -15.77 -0.44 28.81
CA HIS A 254 -16.24 0.86 29.25
C HIS A 254 -17.76 0.93 29.42
N PHE A 255 -18.53 0.42 28.45
CA PHE A 255 -19.98 0.65 28.37
C PHE A 255 -20.85 -0.44 29.02
N VAL A 256 -20.34 -1.67 29.23
CA VAL A 256 -21.18 -2.77 29.77
C VAL A 256 -20.98 -2.93 31.29
N ALA A 257 -22.04 -2.68 32.07
CA ALA A 257 -22.05 -2.79 33.54
C ALA A 257 -22.05 -4.27 34.06
N PHE A 258 -21.89 -4.45 35.38
CA PHE A 258 -21.51 -5.63 36.21
C PHE A 258 -21.88 -7.10 35.83
N GLU A 259 -21.06 -8.03 36.34
CA GLU A 259 -21.11 -9.52 36.45
C GLU A 259 -21.46 -10.44 35.26
N THR A 260 -22.46 -10.15 34.43
CA THR A 260 -22.67 -10.87 33.15
C THR A 260 -21.49 -10.69 32.18
N ARG A 261 -20.64 -9.69 32.49
CA ARG A 261 -19.39 -9.25 31.85
C ARG A 261 -18.40 -10.33 31.42
N LYS A 262 -18.08 -11.34 32.25
CA LYS A 262 -16.95 -12.25 31.92
C LYS A 262 -17.37 -13.32 30.90
N LYS A 263 -18.53 -13.95 31.08
CA LYS A 263 -19.01 -15.00 30.18
C LYS A 263 -19.38 -14.46 28.80
N PHE A 264 -20.01 -13.29 28.71
CA PHE A 264 -20.37 -12.68 27.42
C PHE A 264 -19.14 -12.18 26.66
N ARG A 265 -18.22 -11.46 27.32
CA ARG A 265 -16.96 -11.02 26.72
C ARG A 265 -16.10 -12.19 26.23
N ASN A 266 -15.95 -13.25 27.03
CA ASN A 266 -15.15 -14.41 26.62
C ASN A 266 -15.80 -15.18 25.46
N ARG A 267 -17.13 -15.30 25.43
CA ARG A 267 -17.85 -15.87 24.27
C ARG A 267 -17.69 -15.01 23.03
N PHE A 268 -17.81 -13.68 23.15
CA PHE A 268 -17.60 -12.76 22.03
C PHE A 268 -16.16 -12.83 21.50
N ILE A 269 -15.16 -12.83 22.39
CA ILE A 269 -13.75 -12.99 22.00
C ILE A 269 -13.53 -14.36 21.32
N MET A 270 -14.08 -15.45 21.85
CA MET A 270 -13.96 -16.77 21.20
C MET A 270 -14.66 -16.81 19.85
N CYS A 271 -15.90 -16.33 19.74
CA CYS A 271 -16.61 -16.22 18.47
C CYS A 271 -15.82 -15.37 17.47
N PHE A 272 -15.27 -14.23 17.91
CA PHE A 272 -14.43 -13.39 17.06
C PHE A 272 -13.15 -14.11 16.62
N ILE A 273 -12.46 -14.81 17.53
CA ILE A 273 -11.25 -15.58 17.18
C ILE A 273 -11.60 -16.68 16.18
N ILE A 274 -12.70 -17.39 16.36
CA ILE A 274 -13.15 -18.45 15.44
C ILE A 274 -13.50 -17.85 14.08
N VAL A 275 -14.29 -16.77 14.05
CA VAL A 275 -14.65 -16.09 12.80
C VAL A 275 -13.40 -15.53 12.11
N ALA A 276 -12.51 -14.89 12.85
CA ALA A 276 -11.25 -14.35 12.31
C ALA A 276 -10.36 -15.48 11.77
N ALA A 277 -10.24 -16.61 12.48
CA ALA A 277 -9.48 -17.77 12.03
C ALA A 277 -10.08 -18.39 10.78
N SER A 278 -11.41 -18.51 10.69
CA SER A 278 -12.12 -19.01 9.51
C SER A 278 -12.00 -18.07 8.31
N LEU A 279 -12.11 -16.76 8.51
CA LEU A 279 -11.90 -15.78 7.45
C LEU A 279 -10.44 -15.78 6.98
N LEU A 280 -9.50 -15.91 7.92
CA LEU A 280 -8.07 -16.00 7.61
C LEU A 280 -7.74 -17.28 6.83
N SER A 281 -8.34 -18.41 7.17
CA SER A 281 -8.15 -19.67 6.44
C SER A 281 -8.73 -19.60 5.02
N ILE A 282 -9.93 -19.02 4.86
CA ILE A 282 -10.51 -18.75 3.53
C ILE A 282 -9.60 -17.81 2.73
N TRP A 283 -9.08 -16.75 3.34
CA TRP A 283 -8.16 -15.83 2.69
C TRP A 283 -6.87 -16.53 2.24
N PHE A 284 -6.24 -17.30 3.11
CA PHE A 284 -5.05 -18.09 2.75
C PHE A 284 -5.34 -19.08 1.62
N TYR A 285 -6.48 -19.75 1.66
CA TYR A 285 -6.90 -20.66 0.61
C TYR A 285 -7.05 -19.93 -0.74
N LEU A 286 -7.73 -18.78 -0.77
CA LEU A 286 -7.89 -17.98 -1.98
C LEU A 286 -6.54 -17.47 -2.53
N GLN A 287 -5.63 -17.05 -1.64
CA GLN A 287 -4.28 -16.61 -2.03
C GLN A 287 -3.42 -17.76 -2.55
N TYR A 288 -3.55 -18.95 -1.97
CA TYR A 288 -2.90 -20.16 -2.47
C TYR A 288 -3.39 -20.50 -3.88
N GLN A 289 -4.69 -20.46 -4.11
CA GLN A 289 -5.26 -20.71 -5.44
C GLN A 289 -4.82 -19.67 -6.48
N PHE A 290 -4.72 -18.40 -6.08
CA PHE A 290 -4.16 -17.37 -6.93
C PHE A 290 -2.68 -17.62 -7.26
N SER A 291 -1.88 -18.04 -6.27
CA SER A 291 -0.47 -18.39 -6.48
C SER A 291 -0.33 -19.55 -7.46
N ASN A 292 -1.14 -20.60 -7.29
CA ASN A 292 -1.17 -21.75 -8.20
C ASN A 292 -1.56 -21.32 -9.63
N ALA A 293 -2.56 -20.45 -9.80
CA ALA A 293 -2.93 -19.94 -11.13
C ALA A 293 -1.77 -19.19 -11.81
N ARG A 294 -0.99 -18.43 -11.05
CA ARG A 294 0.20 -17.74 -11.57
C ARG A 294 1.31 -18.70 -11.96
N GLU A 295 1.58 -19.70 -11.14
CA GLU A 295 2.58 -20.73 -11.41
C GLU A 295 2.24 -21.50 -12.70
N LEU A 296 0.99 -21.92 -12.86
CA LEU A 296 0.50 -22.55 -14.10
C LEU A 296 0.69 -21.65 -15.33
N ALA A 297 0.46 -20.34 -15.21
CA ALA A 297 0.71 -19.41 -16.31
C ALA A 297 2.21 -19.26 -16.61
N GLU A 298 3.07 -19.21 -15.58
CA GLU A 298 4.53 -19.16 -15.72
C GLU A 298 5.09 -20.44 -16.37
N GLU A 299 4.47 -21.60 -16.12
CA GLU A 299 4.77 -22.88 -16.78
C GLU A 299 4.27 -22.98 -18.23
N GLY A 300 3.50 -21.99 -18.71
CA GLY A 300 2.89 -22.00 -20.04
C GLY A 300 1.56 -22.77 -20.13
N ARG A 301 1.03 -23.27 -19.02
CA ARG A 301 -0.28 -23.96 -18.92
C ARG A 301 -1.42 -22.94 -18.81
N THR A 302 -1.50 -22.05 -19.79
CA THR A 302 -2.38 -20.87 -19.79
C THR A 302 -3.87 -21.20 -19.68
N ASN A 303 -4.33 -22.28 -20.33
CA ASN A 303 -5.74 -22.72 -20.24
C ASN A 303 -6.14 -23.15 -18.82
N GLU A 304 -5.24 -23.81 -18.09
CA GLU A 304 -5.50 -24.24 -16.71
C GLU A 304 -5.46 -23.06 -15.75
N ALA A 305 -4.48 -22.17 -15.93
CA ALA A 305 -4.41 -20.90 -15.22
C ALA A 305 -5.70 -20.08 -15.42
N TYR A 306 -6.23 -20.06 -16.64
CA TYR A 306 -7.46 -19.37 -16.98
C TYR A 306 -8.69 -20.00 -16.32
N GLY A 307 -8.81 -21.33 -16.37
CA GLY A 307 -9.90 -22.05 -15.70
C GLY A 307 -9.92 -21.80 -14.19
N LEU A 308 -8.74 -21.87 -13.55
CA LEU A 308 -8.60 -21.62 -12.11
C LEU A 308 -8.91 -20.16 -11.75
N SER A 309 -8.40 -19.21 -12.54
CA SER A 309 -8.64 -17.79 -12.31
C SER A 309 -10.11 -17.42 -12.50
N THR A 310 -10.75 -17.95 -13.54
CA THR A 310 -12.18 -17.72 -13.80
C THR A 310 -13.04 -18.26 -12.65
N LYS A 311 -12.70 -19.43 -12.10
CA LYS A 311 -13.38 -20.01 -10.93
C LYS A 311 -13.36 -19.10 -9.70
N TYR A 312 -12.24 -18.42 -9.43
CA TYR A 312 -12.07 -17.56 -8.26
C TYR A 312 -12.24 -16.06 -8.55
N LYS A 313 -12.62 -15.70 -9.77
CA LYS A 313 -12.76 -14.31 -10.24
C LYS A 313 -13.59 -13.46 -9.29
N PHE A 314 -14.77 -13.92 -8.87
CA PHE A 314 -15.65 -13.14 -8.00
C PHE A 314 -15.10 -12.97 -6.58
N ALA A 315 -14.42 -13.98 -6.04
CA ALA A 315 -13.83 -13.93 -4.71
C ALA A 315 -12.58 -13.03 -4.66
N LEU A 316 -11.88 -12.89 -5.79
CA LEU A 316 -10.62 -12.16 -5.90
C LEU A 316 -10.71 -10.85 -6.69
N ASN A 317 -11.90 -10.42 -7.12
CA ASN A 317 -12.09 -9.21 -7.94
C ASN A 317 -11.69 -7.89 -7.24
N ARG A 318 -11.49 -7.91 -5.91
CA ARG A 318 -11.00 -6.79 -5.10
C ARG A 318 -9.49 -6.83 -4.86
N ASP A 319 -8.79 -7.85 -5.34
CA ASP A 319 -7.34 -7.93 -5.29
C ASP A 319 -6.76 -7.39 -6.60
N TYR A 320 -6.10 -6.23 -6.54
CA TYR A 320 -5.53 -5.60 -7.74
C TYR A 320 -4.50 -6.50 -8.45
N ARG A 321 -3.83 -7.38 -7.70
CA ARG A 321 -2.83 -8.31 -8.25
C ARG A 321 -3.51 -9.37 -9.09
N PHE A 322 -4.62 -9.91 -8.58
CA PHE A 322 -5.43 -10.88 -9.30
C PHE A 322 -6.06 -10.26 -10.55
N THR A 323 -6.68 -9.09 -10.43
CA THR A 323 -7.35 -8.44 -11.58
C THR A 323 -6.39 -8.04 -12.68
N THR A 324 -5.21 -7.53 -12.33
CA THR A 324 -4.14 -7.23 -13.31
C THR A 324 -3.65 -8.51 -13.99
N PHE A 325 -3.37 -9.55 -13.21
CA PHE A 325 -2.95 -10.86 -13.75
C PHE A 325 -4.02 -11.47 -14.67
N TYR A 326 -5.27 -11.46 -14.25
CA TYR A 326 -6.36 -12.09 -15.01
C TYR A 326 -6.62 -11.36 -16.33
N LEU A 327 -6.52 -10.02 -16.37
CA LEU A 327 -6.62 -9.27 -17.62
C LEU A 327 -5.44 -9.51 -18.55
N ASP A 328 -4.22 -9.54 -18.01
CA ASP A 328 -3.03 -9.88 -18.81
C ASP A 328 -3.12 -11.31 -19.37
N LEU A 329 -3.64 -12.25 -18.57
CA LEU A 329 -3.90 -13.62 -19.01
C LEU A 329 -4.94 -13.67 -20.14
N LEU A 330 -6.06 -12.95 -20.02
CA LEU A 330 -7.05 -12.87 -21.09
C LEU A 330 -6.45 -12.29 -22.38
N TYR A 331 -5.70 -11.20 -22.25
CA TYR A 331 -5.10 -10.51 -23.39
C TYR A 331 -4.05 -11.39 -24.09
N THR A 332 -3.16 -12.03 -23.34
CA THR A 332 -2.13 -12.93 -23.89
C THR A 332 -2.71 -14.18 -24.54
N MET A 333 -3.90 -14.62 -24.12
CA MET A 333 -4.67 -15.69 -24.78
C MET A 333 -5.41 -15.24 -26.04
N GLY A 334 -5.31 -13.96 -26.44
CA GLY A 334 -6.02 -13.40 -27.60
C GLY A 334 -7.52 -13.19 -27.36
N ARG A 335 -7.99 -13.23 -26.10
CA ARG A 335 -9.40 -13.01 -25.73
C ARG A 335 -9.66 -11.51 -25.57
N VAL A 336 -9.56 -10.78 -26.68
CA VAL A 336 -9.59 -9.30 -26.71
C VAL A 336 -10.91 -8.75 -26.17
N ASP A 337 -12.05 -9.27 -26.63
CA ASP A 337 -13.38 -8.80 -26.19
C ASP A 337 -13.60 -9.03 -24.69
N GLU A 338 -13.19 -10.20 -24.18
CA GLU A 338 -13.28 -10.50 -22.75
C GLU A 338 -12.35 -9.59 -21.94
N THR A 339 -11.19 -9.23 -22.48
CA THR A 339 -10.26 -8.29 -21.83
C THR A 339 -10.94 -6.93 -21.62
N ILE A 340 -11.55 -6.37 -22.67
CA ILE A 340 -12.25 -5.07 -22.61
C ILE A 340 -13.45 -5.14 -21.66
N LEU A 341 -14.25 -6.20 -21.72
CA LEU A 341 -15.41 -6.39 -20.84
C LEU A 341 -15.00 -6.47 -19.36
N ASN A 342 -13.99 -7.28 -19.06
CA ASN A 342 -13.50 -7.46 -17.69
C ASN A 342 -12.81 -6.19 -17.17
N PHE A 343 -12.12 -5.44 -18.04
CA PHE A 343 -11.52 -4.17 -17.67
C PHE A 343 -12.56 -3.22 -17.09
N ASN A 344 -13.70 -3.03 -17.76
CA ASN A 344 -14.77 -2.14 -17.27
C ASN A 344 -15.29 -2.53 -15.88
N THR A 345 -15.27 -3.83 -15.56
CA THR A 345 -15.68 -4.34 -14.24
C THR A 345 -14.61 -4.07 -13.17
N PHE A 346 -13.35 -4.41 -13.45
CA PHE A 346 -12.27 -4.25 -12.48
C PHE A 346 -11.85 -2.80 -12.29
N HIS A 347 -11.98 -1.98 -13.34
CA HIS A 347 -11.58 -0.58 -13.31
C HIS A 347 -12.35 0.23 -12.26
N HIS A 348 -13.54 -0.23 -11.89
CA HIS A 348 -14.34 0.36 -10.82
C HIS A 348 -13.66 0.33 -9.44
N TYR A 349 -12.77 -0.64 -9.19
CA TYR A 349 -12.06 -0.82 -7.91
C TYR A 349 -10.55 -0.71 -8.04
N HIS A 350 -10.02 -0.90 -9.25
CA HIS A 350 -8.58 -0.92 -9.50
C HIS A 350 -8.21 -0.09 -10.72
N CYS A 351 -7.24 0.78 -10.56
CA CYS A 351 -6.59 1.51 -11.63
C CYS A 351 -5.10 1.38 -11.41
N ASN A 352 -4.37 0.98 -12.45
CA ASN A 352 -2.91 0.98 -12.45
C ASN A 352 -2.42 1.05 -13.90
N GLN A 353 -1.14 1.36 -14.06
CA GLN A 353 -0.51 1.53 -15.37
C GLN A 353 -0.61 0.26 -16.23
N ILE A 354 -0.40 -0.93 -15.65
CA ILE A 354 -0.44 -2.20 -16.40
C ILE A 354 -1.85 -2.46 -16.92
N LEU A 355 -2.86 -2.28 -16.07
CA LEU A 355 -4.28 -2.44 -16.40
C LEU A 355 -4.66 -1.61 -17.64
N HIS A 356 -4.21 -0.34 -17.67
CA HIS A 356 -4.45 0.56 -18.79
C HIS A 356 -3.62 0.21 -20.03
N SER A 357 -2.34 -0.19 -19.89
CA SER A 357 -1.54 -0.68 -21.01
C SER A 357 -2.15 -1.94 -21.65
N THR A 358 -2.64 -2.89 -20.85
CA THR A 358 -3.25 -4.13 -21.35
C THR A 358 -4.54 -3.84 -22.14
N VAL A 359 -5.45 -3.01 -21.61
CA VAL A 359 -6.68 -2.67 -22.33
C VAL A 359 -6.40 -1.80 -23.57
N ALA A 360 -5.36 -0.94 -23.53
CA ALA A 360 -4.93 -0.18 -24.69
C ALA A 360 -4.45 -1.10 -25.84
N GLY A 361 -3.71 -2.15 -25.50
CA GLY A 361 -3.33 -3.20 -26.44
C GLY A 361 -4.55 -3.89 -27.06
N ALA A 362 -5.53 -4.25 -26.22
CA ALA A 362 -6.79 -4.85 -26.68
C ALA A 362 -7.56 -3.94 -27.64
N TYR A 363 -7.73 -2.66 -27.31
CA TYR A 363 -8.38 -1.69 -28.21
C TYR A 363 -7.58 -1.46 -29.52
N ASN A 364 -6.25 -1.52 -29.45
CA ASN A 364 -5.43 -1.38 -30.64
C ASN A 364 -5.59 -2.56 -31.60
N GLU A 365 -5.83 -3.77 -31.07
CA GLU A 365 -6.12 -4.97 -31.88
C GLU A 365 -7.52 -4.96 -32.50
N THR A 366 -8.50 -4.32 -31.85
CA THR A 366 -9.85 -4.12 -32.41
C THR A 366 -9.95 -2.91 -33.34
N ASN A 367 -8.82 -2.28 -33.69
CA ASN A 367 -8.72 -1.05 -34.48
C ASN A 367 -9.41 0.20 -33.88
N ASP A 368 -9.82 0.16 -32.60
CA ASP A 368 -10.30 1.34 -31.88
C ASP A 368 -9.11 2.21 -31.43
N SER A 369 -8.67 3.01 -32.40
CA SER A 369 -7.46 3.83 -32.30
C SER A 369 -7.57 4.90 -31.23
N LEU A 370 -8.77 5.46 -31.05
CA LEU A 370 -9.03 6.53 -30.09
C LEU A 370 -8.96 6.01 -28.66
N GLN A 371 -9.59 4.86 -28.37
CA GLN A 371 -9.51 4.27 -27.03
C GLN A 371 -8.11 3.73 -26.72
N ALA A 372 -7.42 3.15 -27.71
CA ALA A 372 -6.04 2.70 -27.56
C ALA A 372 -5.11 3.84 -27.14
N GLU A 373 -5.08 4.95 -27.89
CA GLU A 373 -4.25 6.11 -27.58
C GLU A 373 -4.57 6.69 -26.20
N LYS A 374 -5.87 6.86 -25.90
CA LYS A 374 -6.34 7.34 -24.60
C LYS A 374 -5.82 6.48 -23.44
N HIS A 375 -5.91 5.16 -23.54
CA HIS A 375 -5.48 4.27 -22.48
C HIS A 375 -3.96 4.15 -22.38
N PHE A 376 -3.22 4.20 -23.49
CA PHE A 376 -1.76 4.29 -23.45
C PHE A 376 -1.28 5.59 -22.78
N LEU A 377 -1.89 6.72 -23.10
CA LEU A 377 -1.60 8.00 -22.44
C LEU A 377 -1.97 7.96 -20.95
N THR A 378 -3.13 7.38 -20.61
CA THR A 378 -3.53 7.21 -19.20
C THR A 378 -2.52 6.36 -18.45
N ALA A 379 -2.06 5.25 -19.03
CA ALA A 379 -1.03 4.38 -18.45
C ALA A 379 0.27 5.15 -18.18
N LEU A 380 0.72 5.94 -19.16
CA LEU A 380 1.88 6.81 -19.02
C LEU A 380 1.71 7.82 -17.88
N TYR A 381 0.59 8.54 -17.84
CA TYR A 381 0.37 9.58 -16.83
C TYR A 381 0.14 9.02 -15.42
N ILE A 382 -0.28 7.76 -15.28
CA ILE A 382 -0.30 7.08 -13.98
C ILE A 382 1.13 6.83 -13.49
N ALA A 383 2.04 6.34 -14.32
CA ALA A 383 3.41 6.03 -13.89
C ALA A 383 4.44 6.59 -14.88
N PRO A 384 4.65 7.92 -14.90
CA PRO A 384 5.38 8.61 -15.96
C PRO A 384 6.87 8.32 -15.99
N TYR A 385 7.46 7.60 -15.03
CA TYR A 385 8.86 7.17 -15.13
C TYR A 385 9.04 5.76 -15.71
N ARG A 386 7.95 5.00 -15.92
CA ARG A 386 8.04 3.64 -16.48
C ARG A 386 8.33 3.71 -17.97
N LEU A 387 9.49 3.21 -18.39
CA LEU A 387 9.89 3.16 -19.80
C LEU A 387 8.89 2.37 -20.66
N GLN A 388 8.23 1.35 -20.10
CA GLN A 388 7.27 0.53 -20.83
C GLN A 388 6.13 1.37 -21.43
N SER A 389 5.55 2.32 -20.69
CA SER A 389 4.43 3.12 -21.20
C SER A 389 4.84 4.03 -22.36
N ARG A 390 6.09 4.50 -22.38
CA ARG A 390 6.64 5.24 -23.54
C ARG A 390 6.90 4.31 -24.72
N GLN A 391 7.42 3.11 -24.46
CA GLN A 391 7.59 2.08 -25.50
C GLN A 391 6.26 1.70 -26.13
N ASP A 392 5.21 1.57 -25.33
CA ASP A 392 3.87 1.24 -25.80
C ASP A 392 3.36 2.32 -26.78
N LEU A 393 3.52 3.61 -26.42
CA LEU A 393 3.17 4.74 -27.29
C LEU A 393 4.05 4.80 -28.55
N PHE A 394 5.36 4.63 -28.42
CA PHE A 394 6.27 4.56 -29.57
C PHE A 394 5.83 3.48 -30.56
N ASN A 395 5.59 2.26 -30.08
CA ASN A 395 5.14 1.13 -30.91
C ASN A 395 3.78 1.41 -31.54
N PHE A 396 2.86 2.04 -30.80
CA PHE A 396 1.53 2.40 -31.28
C PHE A 396 1.60 3.35 -32.48
N TYR A 397 2.35 4.44 -32.40
CA TYR A 397 2.48 5.40 -33.51
C TYR A 397 3.32 4.85 -34.67
N PHE A 398 4.40 4.12 -34.36
CA PHE A 398 5.26 3.53 -35.37
C PHE A 398 4.50 2.55 -36.28
N LYS A 399 3.69 1.65 -35.70
CA LYS A 399 2.87 0.70 -36.46
C LYS A 399 1.84 1.37 -37.37
N ARG A 400 1.46 2.62 -37.07
CA ARG A 400 0.47 3.40 -37.81
C ARG A 400 1.09 4.34 -38.85
N GLY A 401 2.41 4.38 -38.94
CA GLY A 401 3.13 5.28 -39.86
C GLY A 401 3.22 6.74 -39.39
N ASP A 402 2.79 7.06 -38.16
CA ASP A 402 2.98 8.41 -37.59
C ASP A 402 4.43 8.56 -37.10
N THR A 403 5.31 8.84 -38.05
CA THR A 403 6.75 8.95 -37.80
C THR A 403 7.12 10.13 -36.90
N VAL A 404 6.32 11.20 -36.88
CA VAL A 404 6.55 12.38 -36.05
C VAL A 404 6.33 12.03 -34.58
N LYS A 405 5.18 11.47 -34.22
CA LYS A 405 4.90 11.04 -32.85
C LYS A 405 5.79 9.86 -32.44
N ALA A 406 6.11 8.94 -33.35
CA ALA A 406 7.04 7.85 -33.07
C ALA A 406 8.43 8.38 -32.68
N LYS A 407 9.01 9.33 -33.43
CA LYS A 407 10.29 9.97 -33.07
C LYS A 407 10.22 10.69 -31.73
N TYR A 408 9.12 11.41 -31.48
CA TYR A 408 8.91 12.07 -30.20
C TYR A 408 8.99 11.07 -29.03
N TRP A 409 8.24 9.97 -29.09
CA TRP A 409 8.25 8.97 -28.02
C TRP A 409 9.56 8.20 -27.92
N ALA A 410 10.25 7.96 -29.04
CA ALA A 410 11.61 7.40 -29.03
C ALA A 410 12.57 8.33 -28.25
N GLN A 411 12.53 9.64 -28.50
CA GLN A 411 13.35 10.60 -27.76
C GLN A 411 12.99 10.61 -26.28
N GLN A 412 11.69 10.57 -25.95
CA GLN A 412 11.23 10.48 -24.56
C GLN A 412 11.73 9.21 -23.84
N ILE A 413 11.93 8.09 -24.54
CA ILE A 413 12.50 6.85 -23.97
C ILE A 413 13.97 7.07 -23.59
N ILE A 414 14.73 7.71 -24.49
CA ILE A 414 16.15 8.00 -24.30
C ILE A 414 16.34 8.96 -23.12
N ASP A 415 15.56 10.03 -23.07
CA ASP A 415 15.67 11.08 -22.06
C ASP A 415 15.17 10.64 -20.67
N CYS A 416 14.26 9.67 -20.62
CA CYS A 416 13.68 9.21 -19.36
C CYS A 416 14.74 8.56 -18.45
N PRO A 417 14.95 9.06 -17.21
CA PRO A 417 15.93 8.46 -16.31
C PRO A 417 15.46 7.08 -15.84
N MET A 418 16.41 6.15 -15.64
CA MET A 418 16.12 4.84 -15.05
C MET A 418 16.35 4.88 -13.54
N LYS A 419 15.27 4.82 -12.76
CA LYS A 419 15.35 4.71 -11.28
C LYS A 419 16.06 3.43 -10.82
N ILE A 420 15.84 2.34 -11.55
CA ILE A 420 16.52 1.06 -11.40
C ILE A 420 17.01 0.68 -12.78
N ILE A 421 18.33 0.54 -12.94
CA ILE A 421 18.92 0.09 -14.19
C ILE A 421 18.57 -1.40 -14.36
N THR A 422 17.92 -1.73 -15.47
CA THR A 422 17.53 -3.10 -15.81
C THR A 422 17.94 -3.40 -17.24
N SER A 423 18.27 -4.65 -17.54
CA SER A 423 18.65 -5.08 -18.90
C SER A 423 17.53 -4.74 -19.90
N LYS A 424 16.26 -4.95 -19.52
CA LYS A 424 15.11 -4.54 -20.34
C LYS A 424 15.12 -3.03 -20.60
N GLY A 425 15.33 -2.20 -19.58
CA GLY A 425 15.38 -0.75 -19.74
C GLY A 425 16.49 -0.29 -20.68
N ILE A 426 17.68 -0.90 -20.60
CA ILE A 426 18.81 -0.63 -21.51
C ILE A 426 18.43 -0.97 -22.95
N ILE A 427 17.88 -2.18 -23.18
CA ILE A 427 17.45 -2.62 -24.52
C ILE A 427 16.42 -1.66 -25.12
N LEU A 428 15.45 -1.19 -24.32
CA LEU A 428 14.44 -0.23 -24.80
C LEU A 428 15.07 1.10 -25.26
N LYS A 429 16.07 1.60 -24.52
CA LYS A 429 16.80 2.81 -24.90
C LYS A 429 17.62 2.61 -26.17
N GLU A 430 18.38 1.52 -26.27
CA GLU A 430 19.16 1.20 -27.47
C GLU A 430 18.28 1.06 -28.72
N GLN A 431 17.08 0.47 -28.58
CA GLN A 431 16.12 0.37 -29.67
C GLN A 431 15.63 1.74 -30.13
N ALA A 432 15.32 2.63 -29.18
CA ALA A 432 14.91 4.00 -29.48
C ALA A 432 16.04 4.81 -30.14
N GLU A 433 17.28 4.69 -29.67
CA GLU A 433 18.46 5.35 -30.26
C GLU A 433 18.69 4.89 -31.70
N LYS A 434 18.64 3.57 -31.95
CA LYS A 434 18.76 3.01 -33.31
C LYS A 434 17.69 3.56 -34.24
N PHE A 435 16.45 3.69 -33.77
CA PHE A 435 15.34 4.23 -34.56
C PHE A 435 15.54 5.71 -34.91
N ILE A 436 16.02 6.54 -33.98
CA ILE A 436 16.30 7.95 -34.25
C ILE A 436 17.45 8.09 -35.24
N ASN A 437 18.55 7.36 -35.04
CA ASN A 437 19.74 7.44 -35.88
C ASN A 437 19.51 6.94 -37.32
N SER A 438 18.57 6.01 -37.52
CA SER A 438 18.20 5.52 -38.86
C SER A 438 17.16 6.38 -39.57
N SER A 439 16.57 7.37 -38.88
CA SER A 439 15.53 8.23 -39.43
C SER A 439 16.11 9.57 -39.92
N PRO A 440 15.68 10.11 -41.07
CA PRO A 440 16.15 11.42 -41.55
C PRO A 440 15.76 12.55 -40.56
N PRO A 441 16.56 13.63 -40.42
CA PRO A 441 16.27 14.71 -39.47
C PRO A 441 14.93 15.38 -39.83
N SER A 442 13.99 15.44 -38.87
CA SER A 442 12.70 16.12 -39.02
C SER A 442 12.69 17.42 -38.24
N GLN A 443 12.16 18.47 -38.87
CA GLN A 443 11.94 19.80 -38.30
C GLN A 443 11.10 19.70 -37.01
N THR A 444 11.48 20.50 -36.00
CA THR A 444 10.91 20.59 -34.65
C THR A 444 9.38 20.60 -34.64
N PRO A 445 8.70 19.71 -33.91
CA PRO A 445 7.26 19.77 -33.75
C PRO A 445 6.84 20.75 -32.64
N SER A 446 5.77 21.49 -32.90
CA SER A 446 5.00 22.23 -31.90
C SER A 446 4.38 21.27 -30.87
N ILE A 447 4.55 21.60 -29.60
CA ILE A 447 4.03 20.88 -28.43
C ILE A 447 2.49 20.84 -28.49
N PRO A 448 1.82 19.69 -28.25
CA PRO A 448 0.36 19.62 -28.09
C PRO A 448 -0.14 20.27 -26.80
#